data_AF-A0A7K5CL51-F1
#
_entry.id   AF-A0A7K5CL51-F1
#
_cell.length_a   1.000
_cell.length_b   1.000
_cell.length_c   1.000
_cell.angle_alpha   90.00
_cell.angle_beta   90.00
_cell.angle_gamma   90.00
#
_symmetry.space_group_name_H-M   'P 1'
#
loop_
_entity.id
_entity.type
_entity.pdbx_description
1 polymer ?
#
loop_
_entity_poly.entity_id
_entity_poly.type
_entity_poly.pdbx_seq_one_letter_code
_entity_poly.pdbx_strand_id
1 'polypeptide(L)'
;FFQKTLNAVKSWFTLFGWSKGQNPISIPYSLRSDMCIVQLTVVQEKTFKRMVGKDKGIYGMLLHLNGQPIPGIAAIQSLSPDPVERMFQLHWQHSELLSFLKSKGAYLPHVMPEFLLAPEDYEIWTEVNTGLRRGSMRSSGKLSGRHIFVLENRTFETMSKRAWTDVLLQMYKVFVLPRVSSRMIPDPSSLESLQNMPGIKSEPLCSNVYSRYERTVLIWLNKNYEKYRKIVWKDSQRGGIPPMRWIVNFDQDLLDGLVLSAQMGAYCPYLIPSHFIKMYTDPRTHEQFLHNALILVKALHTINLDMDIKV
;
A
#
# COMPACT_ATOMS: atom_id res chain seq x y z
N PHE A 1 10.41 -6.07 -10.35
CA PHE A 1 10.07 -5.55 -9.00
C PHE A 1 8.86 -4.62 -9.03
N PHE A 2 8.95 -3.43 -9.63
CA PHE A 2 7.87 -2.41 -9.64
C PHE A 2 6.47 -2.94 -9.97
N GLN A 3 6.30 -3.73 -11.03
CA GLN A 3 4.98 -4.25 -11.41
C GLN A 3 4.36 -5.16 -10.33
N LYS A 4 5.18 -5.94 -9.61
CA LYS A 4 4.71 -6.79 -8.50
C LYS A 4 4.24 -5.92 -7.33
N THR A 5 5.02 -4.90 -6.98
CA THR A 5 4.65 -3.91 -5.95
C THR A 5 3.37 -3.18 -6.30
N LEU A 6 3.25 -2.69 -7.53
CA LEU A 6 2.05 -2.02 -8.04
C LEU A 6 0.81 -2.92 -7.91
N ASN A 7 0.92 -4.20 -8.30
CA ASN A 7 -0.18 -5.14 -8.20
C ASN A 7 -0.59 -5.37 -6.73
N ALA A 8 0.38 -5.56 -5.83
CA ALA A 8 0.12 -5.74 -4.40
C ALA A 8 -0.55 -4.51 -3.77
N VAL A 9 -0.06 -3.30 -4.08
CA VAL A 9 -0.65 -2.03 -3.64
C VAL A 9 -2.07 -1.90 -4.16
N LYS A 10 -2.28 -2.13 -5.47
CA LYS A 10 -3.61 -2.08 -6.09
C LYS A 10 -4.58 -3.04 -5.39
N SER A 11 -4.20 -4.30 -5.20
CA SER A 11 -5.05 -5.31 -4.55
C SER A 11 -5.38 -4.90 -3.12
N TRP A 12 -4.39 -4.50 -2.32
CA TRP A 12 -4.62 -4.12 -0.92
C TRP A 12 -5.59 -2.95 -0.80
N PHE A 13 -5.38 -1.87 -1.55
CA PHE A 13 -6.27 -0.70 -1.48
C PHE A 13 -7.63 -0.97 -2.11
N THR A 14 -7.72 -1.83 -3.13
CA THR A 14 -9.01 -2.30 -3.66
C THR A 14 -9.84 -2.98 -2.58
N LEU A 15 -9.21 -3.82 -1.75
CA LEU A 15 -9.91 -4.60 -0.74
C LEU A 15 -10.21 -3.82 0.53
N PHE A 16 -9.27 -2.96 0.97
CA PHE A 16 -9.26 -2.40 2.32
C PHE A 16 -9.18 -0.87 2.38
N GLY A 17 -9.16 -0.18 1.22
CA GLY A 17 -9.03 1.27 1.18
C GLY A 17 -10.28 2.03 1.63
N TRP A 18 -11.45 1.40 1.62
CA TRP A 18 -12.74 2.07 1.83
C TRP A 18 -13.62 1.39 2.89
N SER A 19 -14.41 2.19 3.60
CA SER A 19 -15.31 1.71 4.66
C SER A 19 -16.48 0.87 4.15
N LYS A 20 -16.89 1.05 2.89
CA LYS A 20 -18.03 0.34 2.26
C LYS A 20 -17.63 -0.98 1.59
N GLY A 21 -16.44 -1.49 1.88
CA GLY A 21 -15.90 -2.72 1.30
C GLY A 21 -15.09 -2.46 0.03
N GLN A 22 -15.04 -3.47 -0.84
CA GLN A 22 -14.16 -3.45 -2.01
C GLN A 22 -14.47 -2.31 -2.98
N ASN A 23 -13.44 -1.59 -3.42
CA ASN A 23 -13.53 -0.53 -4.41
C ASN A 23 -12.38 -0.67 -5.44
N PRO A 24 -12.61 -1.36 -6.57
CA PRO A 24 -11.58 -1.59 -7.57
C PRO A 24 -10.98 -0.29 -8.12
N ILE A 25 -9.66 -0.14 -7.97
CA ILE A 25 -8.92 1.02 -8.48
C ILE A 25 -8.00 0.67 -9.64
N SER A 26 -7.74 1.64 -10.49
CA SER A 26 -6.67 1.63 -11.48
C SER A 26 -5.65 2.71 -11.12
N ILE A 27 -4.39 2.32 -10.94
CA ILE A 27 -3.31 3.25 -10.61
C ILE A 27 -2.60 3.61 -11.93
N PRO A 28 -2.52 4.91 -12.29
CA PRO A 28 -2.95 6.09 -11.52
C PRO A 28 -4.40 6.56 -11.81
N TYR A 29 -5.02 6.07 -12.88
CA TYR A 29 -6.25 6.65 -13.47
C TYR A 29 -7.39 6.93 -12.48
N SER A 30 -7.80 5.95 -11.67
CA SER A 30 -8.90 6.12 -10.71
C SER A 30 -8.56 7.22 -9.68
N LEU A 31 -7.31 7.25 -9.20
CA LEU A 31 -6.87 8.20 -8.19
C LEU A 31 -6.84 9.65 -8.69
N ARG A 32 -6.68 9.85 -10.01
CA ARG A 32 -6.73 11.15 -10.67
C ARG A 32 -8.16 11.60 -10.96
N SER A 33 -9.04 10.67 -11.33
CA SER A 33 -10.43 10.96 -11.73
C SER A 33 -11.37 11.23 -10.54
N ASP A 34 -10.91 11.00 -9.31
CA ASP A 34 -11.74 10.96 -8.10
C ASP A 34 -12.01 12.34 -7.45
N MET A 35 -11.75 13.43 -8.19
CA MET A 35 -12.07 14.79 -7.77
C MET A 35 -13.25 15.31 -8.62
N CYS A 36 -14.45 15.24 -8.03
CA CYS A 36 -15.72 15.87 -8.39
C CYS A 36 -15.90 16.44 -9.83
N ILE A 37 -16.72 15.77 -10.64
CA ILE A 37 -17.61 16.45 -11.60
C ILE A 37 -19.06 16.13 -11.22
N VAL A 38 -19.65 16.96 -10.35
CA VAL A 38 -21.11 17.11 -10.30
C VAL A 38 -21.45 18.26 -11.22
N GLN A 39 -21.67 17.98 -12.51
CA GLN A 39 -22.45 18.88 -13.35
C GLN A 39 -23.91 18.50 -13.18
N LEU A 40 -24.61 19.21 -12.29
CA LEU A 40 -26.06 19.38 -12.40
C LEU A 40 -26.32 20.35 -13.55
N THR A 41 -26.23 19.86 -14.79
CA THR A 41 -26.88 20.52 -15.91
C THR A 41 -28.15 19.77 -16.20
N VAL A 42 -29.26 20.30 -15.68
CA VAL A 42 -30.59 20.06 -16.25
C VAL A 42 -30.59 20.72 -17.63
N VAL A 43 -30.07 20.04 -18.63
CA VAL A 43 -30.49 20.18 -20.04
C VAL A 43 -30.29 18.81 -20.67
N GLN A 44 -31.37 18.29 -21.26
CA GLN A 44 -31.39 17.06 -22.02
C GLN A 44 -30.27 17.07 -23.07
N GLU A 45 -29.34 16.11 -23.00
CA GLU A 45 -28.85 15.37 -24.16
C GLU A 45 -27.81 14.31 -23.76
N LYS A 46 -27.75 13.27 -24.59
CA LYS A 46 -27.14 11.97 -24.33
C LYS A 46 -25.62 12.06 -24.13
N THR A 47 -25.15 11.98 -22.90
CA THR A 47 -23.77 11.54 -22.61
C THR A 47 -23.74 10.84 -21.27
N PHE A 48 -23.35 9.57 -21.24
CA PHE A 48 -23.16 8.80 -20.02
C PHE A 48 -22.01 9.39 -19.20
N LYS A 49 -22.31 10.31 -18.28
CA LYS A 49 -21.35 10.77 -17.26
C LYS A 49 -21.47 9.86 -16.05
N ARG A 50 -20.42 9.07 -15.80
CA ARG A 50 -20.33 8.14 -14.68
C ARG A 50 -20.28 8.93 -13.37
N MET A 51 -21.40 8.93 -12.63
CA MET A 51 -21.42 9.44 -11.27
C MET A 51 -20.56 8.55 -10.36
N VAL A 52 -19.40 9.07 -9.94
CA VAL A 52 -18.61 8.46 -8.87
C VAL A 52 -19.20 8.96 -7.55
N GLY A 53 -19.74 8.05 -6.74
CA GLY A 53 -20.29 8.41 -5.43
C GLY A 53 -19.23 9.09 -4.56
N LYS A 54 -19.65 10.09 -3.78
CA LYS A 54 -18.79 10.97 -2.94
C LYS A 54 -17.77 10.21 -2.06
N ASP A 55 -18.06 8.94 -1.75
CA ASP A 55 -17.24 8.11 -0.87
C ASP A 55 -16.18 7.26 -1.58
N LYS A 56 -16.15 7.23 -2.92
CA LYS A 56 -15.27 6.31 -3.68
C LYS A 56 -13.90 6.89 -4.03
N GLY A 57 -13.68 8.18 -3.77
CA GLY A 57 -12.44 8.86 -4.11
C GLY A 57 -11.30 8.66 -3.11
N ILE A 58 -10.10 9.12 -3.49
CA ILE A 58 -8.91 9.07 -2.62
C ILE A 58 -9.12 9.76 -1.27
N TYR A 59 -9.90 10.86 -1.21
CA TYR A 59 -10.22 11.51 0.06
C TYR A 59 -11.19 10.69 0.92
N GLY A 60 -12.08 9.91 0.31
CA GLY A 60 -12.89 8.93 1.03
C GLY A 60 -12.03 7.82 1.65
N MET A 61 -11.02 7.35 0.89
CA MET A 61 -10.03 6.40 1.40
C MET A 61 -9.17 6.99 2.51
N LEU A 62 -8.68 8.22 2.36
CA LEU A 62 -7.91 8.92 3.40
C LEU A 62 -8.73 9.10 4.67
N LEU A 63 -9.99 9.50 4.56
CA LEU A 63 -10.90 9.60 5.70
C LEU A 63 -11.07 8.25 6.40
N HIS A 64 -11.23 7.16 5.64
CA HIS A 64 -11.34 5.81 6.21
C HIS A 64 -10.05 5.36 6.93
N LEU A 65 -8.88 5.60 6.33
CA LEU A 65 -7.60 5.14 6.86
C LEU A 65 -7.08 6.01 8.02
N ASN A 66 -7.27 7.32 7.95
CA ASN A 66 -6.87 8.26 9.00
C ASN A 66 -7.93 8.38 10.11
N GLY A 67 -9.19 8.06 9.81
CA GLY A 67 -10.33 8.22 10.72
C GLY A 67 -10.80 9.67 10.90
N GLN A 68 -10.11 10.64 10.28
CA GLN A 68 -10.38 12.08 10.36
C GLN A 68 -10.12 12.73 8.99
N PRO A 69 -10.83 13.82 8.64
CA PRO A 69 -10.57 14.56 7.41
C PRO A 69 -9.17 15.22 7.45
N ILE A 70 -8.64 15.55 6.27
CA ILE A 70 -7.37 16.27 6.17
C ILE A 70 -7.61 17.74 6.56
N PRO A 71 -6.85 18.30 7.52
CA PRO A 71 -6.93 19.73 7.82
C PRO A 71 -6.64 20.58 6.58
N GLY A 72 -7.41 21.63 6.34
CA GLY A 72 -7.21 22.54 5.21
C GLY A 72 -7.90 22.12 3.91
N ILE A 73 -7.99 20.81 3.61
CA ILE A 73 -8.79 20.33 2.47
C ILE A 73 -10.22 20.12 2.96
N ALA A 74 -11.12 21.05 2.64
CA ALA A 74 -12.54 20.79 2.77
C ALA A 74 -12.87 19.56 1.92
N ALA A 75 -13.14 18.43 2.59
CA ALA A 75 -13.62 17.24 1.91
C ALA A 75 -14.85 17.67 1.12
N ILE A 76 -14.77 17.64 -0.21
CA ILE A 76 -15.87 17.94 -1.15
C ILE A 76 -16.03 19.44 -1.45
N GLN A 77 -15.04 20.05 -2.10
CA GLN A 77 -15.31 21.21 -2.97
C GLN A 77 -15.60 20.71 -4.39
N SER A 78 -16.65 21.23 -5.04
CA SER A 78 -16.84 21.03 -6.48
C SER A 78 -15.65 21.62 -7.23
N LEU A 79 -15.16 20.90 -8.24
CA LEU A 79 -14.12 21.45 -9.10
C LEU A 79 -14.68 22.61 -9.92
N SER A 80 -13.85 23.63 -10.15
CA SER A 80 -14.20 24.70 -11.07
C SER A 80 -14.44 24.14 -12.48
N PRO A 81 -15.46 24.65 -13.22
CA PRO A 81 -15.62 24.32 -14.62
C PRO A 81 -14.49 24.93 -15.49
N ASP A 82 -13.84 25.99 -15.02
CA ASP A 82 -12.69 26.59 -15.72
C ASP A 82 -11.47 25.66 -15.62
N PRO A 83 -10.88 25.20 -16.75
CA PRO A 83 -9.77 24.26 -16.72
C PRO A 83 -8.51 24.78 -15.99
N VAL A 84 -8.26 26.09 -15.99
CA VAL A 84 -7.07 26.67 -15.35
C VAL A 84 -7.26 26.72 -13.84
N GLU A 85 -8.40 27.23 -13.40
CA GLU A 85 -8.77 27.26 -11.98
C GLU A 85 -8.87 25.85 -11.40
N ARG A 86 -9.47 24.90 -12.14
CA ARG A 86 -9.50 23.48 -11.76
C ARG A 86 -8.10 22.92 -11.57
N MET A 87 -7.21 23.14 -12.54
CA MET A 87 -5.82 22.68 -12.44
C MET A 87 -5.14 23.23 -11.19
N PHE A 88 -5.26 24.54 -10.91
CA PHE A 88 -4.68 25.15 -9.71
C PHE A 88 -5.28 24.57 -8.42
N GLN A 89 -6.59 24.34 -8.39
CA GLN A 89 -7.28 23.73 -7.26
C GLN A 89 -6.76 22.31 -7.00
N LEU A 90 -6.64 21.48 -8.04
CA LEU A 90 -6.09 20.12 -7.94
C LEU A 90 -4.63 20.10 -7.49
N HIS A 91 -3.80 20.97 -8.06
CA HIS A 91 -2.40 21.11 -7.68
C HIS A 91 -2.25 21.51 -6.20
N TRP A 92 -3.05 22.48 -5.74
CA TRP A 92 -3.08 22.87 -4.34
C TRP A 92 -3.54 21.72 -3.43
N GLN A 93 -4.63 21.03 -3.78
CA GLN A 93 -5.12 19.86 -3.05
C GLN A 93 -4.06 18.75 -2.92
N HIS A 94 -3.34 18.45 -4.00
CA HIS A 94 -2.24 17.50 -3.98
C HIS A 94 -1.06 17.97 -3.12
N SER A 95 -0.77 19.27 -3.11
CA SER A 95 0.26 19.87 -2.25
C SER A 95 -0.08 19.69 -0.77
N GLU A 96 -1.33 19.98 -0.39
CA GLU A 96 -1.83 19.80 0.98
C GLU A 96 -1.85 18.32 1.38
N LEU A 97 -2.25 17.41 0.49
CA LEU A 97 -2.16 15.97 0.72
C LEU A 97 -0.72 15.54 1.03
N LEU A 98 0.25 15.94 0.19
CA LEU A 98 1.66 15.59 0.38
C LEU A 98 2.22 16.20 1.67
N SER A 99 1.85 17.43 2.00
CA SER A 99 2.23 18.10 3.26
C SER A 99 1.67 17.36 4.47
N PHE A 100 0.40 16.97 4.42
CA PHE A 100 -0.26 16.19 5.46
C PHE A 100 0.44 14.84 5.67
N LEU A 101 0.70 14.08 4.60
CA LEU A 101 1.41 12.80 4.70
C LEU A 101 2.80 12.98 5.32
N LYS A 102 3.54 14.02 4.93
CA LYS A 102 4.85 14.36 5.53
C LYS A 102 4.72 14.63 7.03
N SER A 103 3.69 15.37 7.46
CA SER A 103 3.43 15.60 8.89
C SER A 103 3.14 14.31 9.69
N LYS A 104 2.69 13.24 9.01
CA LYS A 104 2.47 11.91 9.58
C LYS A 104 3.70 11.00 9.49
N GLY A 105 4.83 11.49 8.98
CA GLY A 105 6.09 10.75 8.87
C GLY A 105 6.32 10.07 7.52
N ALA A 106 5.54 10.40 6.48
CA ALA A 106 5.81 9.95 5.12
C ALA A 106 7.05 10.65 4.54
N TYR A 107 7.82 9.94 3.72
CA TYR A 107 8.99 10.50 3.02
C TYR A 107 8.80 10.41 1.50
N LEU A 108 8.45 11.56 0.90
CA LEU A 108 8.16 11.72 -0.53
C LEU A 108 8.84 12.98 -1.08
N PRO A 109 10.19 13.09 -1.05
CA PRO A 109 10.89 14.27 -1.55
C PRO A 109 10.84 14.36 -3.09
N HIS A 110 10.62 13.24 -3.78
CA HIS A 110 10.63 13.11 -5.24
C HIS A 110 9.24 13.24 -5.87
N VAL A 111 8.16 13.15 -5.08
CA VAL A 111 6.79 13.29 -5.59
C VAL A 111 6.36 14.74 -5.50
N MET A 112 6.21 15.37 -6.66
CA MET A 112 5.69 16.73 -6.78
C MET A 112 4.17 16.70 -7.04
N PRO A 113 3.41 17.74 -6.65
CA PRO A 113 1.95 17.78 -6.84
C PRO A 113 1.51 17.63 -8.30
N GLU A 114 2.25 18.19 -9.25
CA GLU A 114 1.97 18.10 -10.69
C GLU A 114 2.05 16.67 -11.23
N PHE A 115 2.83 15.78 -10.59
CA PHE A 115 2.88 14.36 -10.97
C PHE A 115 1.64 13.58 -10.53
N LEU A 116 0.75 14.18 -9.74
CA LEU A 116 -0.50 13.56 -9.32
C LEU A 116 -1.70 13.97 -10.20
N LEU A 117 -1.52 14.95 -11.09
CA LEU A 117 -2.56 15.45 -12.00
C LEU A 117 -2.93 14.45 -13.10
N ALA A 118 -4.10 14.66 -13.71
CA ALA A 118 -4.48 14.08 -15.00
C ALA A 118 -3.62 14.64 -16.14
N PRO A 119 -3.38 13.90 -17.24
CA PRO A 119 -2.57 14.38 -18.35
C PRO A 119 -3.04 15.73 -18.88
N GLU A 120 -4.35 15.94 -18.98
CA GLU A 120 -4.96 17.17 -19.47
C GLU A 120 -4.68 18.36 -18.54
N ASP A 121 -4.76 18.14 -17.21
CA ASP A 121 -4.46 19.18 -16.23
C ASP A 121 -2.94 19.40 -16.07
N TYR A 122 -2.11 18.39 -16.30
CA TYR A 122 -0.64 18.51 -16.35
C TYR A 122 -0.19 19.34 -17.56
N GLU A 123 -0.76 19.10 -18.74
CA GLU A 123 -0.51 19.91 -19.93
C GLU A 123 -0.82 21.39 -19.64
N ILE A 124 -1.99 21.68 -19.08
CA ILE A 124 -2.37 23.04 -18.65
C ILE A 124 -1.37 23.62 -17.64
N TRP A 125 -0.96 22.84 -16.63
CA TRP A 125 0.04 23.27 -15.65
C TRP A 125 1.39 23.60 -16.31
N THR A 126 1.84 22.80 -17.28
CA THR A 126 3.09 23.05 -18.00
C THR A 126 3.00 24.30 -18.88
N GLU A 127 1.90 24.52 -19.60
CA GLU A 127 1.70 25.71 -20.44
C GLU A 127 1.70 27.00 -19.64
N VAL A 128 1.05 26.99 -18.46
CA VAL A 128 0.98 28.15 -17.56
C VAL A 128 2.36 28.46 -16.97
N ASN A 129 3.10 27.44 -16.52
CA ASN A 129 4.40 27.66 -15.87
C ASN A 129 5.56 27.88 -16.84
N THR A 130 5.43 27.46 -18.11
CA THR A 130 6.40 27.76 -19.18
C THR A 130 6.11 29.07 -19.90
N GLY A 131 4.96 29.71 -19.62
CA GLY A 131 4.54 30.96 -20.26
C GLY A 131 4.06 30.79 -21.70
N LEU A 132 3.82 29.55 -22.15
CA LEU A 132 3.33 29.25 -23.51
C LEU A 132 1.85 29.61 -23.69
N ARG A 133 1.08 29.75 -22.61
CA ARG A 133 -0.33 30.13 -22.66
C ARG A 133 -0.51 31.66 -22.79
N ARG A 134 -0.70 32.15 -24.01
CA ARG A 134 -1.04 33.56 -24.29
C ARG A 134 -2.41 33.92 -23.69
N GLY A 135 -2.45 34.83 -22.72
CA GLY A 135 -3.69 35.48 -22.26
C GLY A 135 -3.99 35.42 -20.76
N SER A 136 -3.19 34.74 -19.93
CA SER A 136 -3.43 34.75 -18.47
C SER A 136 -2.81 35.99 -17.83
N MET A 137 -3.61 37.05 -17.73
CA MET A 137 -3.29 38.26 -16.96
C MET A 137 -3.51 38.01 -15.46
N ARG A 138 -2.70 37.12 -14.88
CA ARG A 138 -2.38 37.13 -13.45
C ARG A 138 -0.89 36.89 -13.31
N SER A 139 -0.17 37.99 -13.17
CA SER A 139 1.16 38.01 -12.59
C SER A 139 1.12 37.37 -11.21
N SER A 140 1.41 36.08 -11.14
CA SER A 140 1.93 35.44 -9.93
C SER A 140 3.33 34.99 -10.28
N GLY A 141 4.31 35.56 -9.58
CA GLY A 141 5.71 35.59 -9.97
C GLY A 141 6.32 34.22 -10.23
N LYS A 142 7.50 34.24 -10.87
CA LYS A 142 8.47 33.12 -10.96
C LYS A 142 8.29 32.13 -9.80
N LEU A 143 7.44 31.13 -9.99
CA LEU A 143 7.23 30.06 -9.03
C LEU A 143 8.41 29.12 -9.24
N SER A 144 9.47 29.40 -8.49
CA SER A 144 10.75 28.68 -8.45
C SER A 144 11.65 28.89 -9.66
N GLY A 145 12.87 29.39 -9.43
CA GLY A 145 13.97 29.41 -10.41
C GLY A 145 14.52 28.02 -10.77
N ARG A 146 13.71 26.96 -10.67
CA ARG A 146 14.02 25.63 -11.19
C ARG A 146 13.66 25.59 -12.67
N HIS A 147 14.58 25.11 -13.49
CA HIS A 147 14.24 24.68 -14.85
C HIS A 147 13.09 23.67 -14.77
N ILE A 148 11.92 24.05 -15.28
CA ILE A 148 10.77 23.15 -15.37
C ILE A 148 11.06 22.20 -16.53
N PHE A 149 11.34 20.94 -16.19
CA PHE A 149 11.46 19.88 -17.17
C PHE A 149 10.05 19.40 -17.53
N VAL A 150 9.57 19.79 -18.71
CA VAL A 150 8.32 19.29 -19.29
C VAL A 150 8.53 17.86 -19.74
N LEU A 151 7.72 16.95 -19.23
CA LEU A 151 7.78 15.54 -19.59
C LEU A 151 6.89 15.28 -20.82
N GLU A 152 7.39 14.49 -21.76
CA GLU A 152 6.55 13.90 -22.82
C GLU A 152 5.45 13.03 -22.18
N ASN A 153 4.26 12.99 -22.80
CA ASN A 153 3.08 12.29 -22.28
C ASN A 153 3.35 10.85 -21.79
N ARG A 154 4.08 10.03 -22.56
CA ARG A 154 4.43 8.65 -22.16
C ARG A 154 5.30 8.60 -20.90
N THR A 155 6.23 9.54 -20.79
CA THR A 155 7.14 9.67 -19.64
C THR A 155 6.37 10.20 -18.43
N PHE A 156 5.51 11.20 -18.62
CA PHE A 156 4.62 11.70 -17.58
C PHE A 156 3.73 10.59 -17.01
N GLU A 157 3.12 9.76 -17.87
CA GLU A 157 2.27 8.66 -17.42
C GLU A 157 3.02 7.66 -16.54
N THR A 158 4.24 7.31 -16.94
CA THR A 158 5.11 6.42 -16.14
C THR A 158 5.47 7.07 -14.80
N MET A 159 5.81 8.36 -14.82
CA MET A 159 6.18 9.12 -13.62
C MET A 159 5.01 9.26 -12.65
N SER A 160 3.84 9.61 -13.15
CA SER A 160 2.64 9.79 -12.35
C SER A 160 2.13 8.46 -11.80
N LYS A 161 2.21 7.37 -12.56
CA LYS A 161 1.92 6.02 -12.06
C LYS A 161 2.84 5.64 -10.89
N ARG A 162 4.12 5.94 -11.00
CA ARG A 162 5.10 5.71 -9.92
C ARG A 162 4.82 6.61 -8.71
N ALA A 163 4.57 7.90 -8.94
CA ALA A 163 4.24 8.85 -7.88
C ALA A 163 3.02 8.41 -7.07
N TRP A 164 1.92 8.03 -7.73
CA TRP A 164 0.72 7.53 -7.06
C TRP A 164 0.97 6.22 -6.31
N THR A 165 1.78 5.32 -6.87
CA THR A 165 2.17 4.07 -6.18
C THR A 165 2.94 4.37 -4.90
N ASP A 166 3.90 5.29 -4.95
CA ASP A 166 4.71 5.69 -3.80
C ASP A 166 3.88 6.42 -2.74
N VAL A 167 2.92 7.27 -3.15
CA VAL A 167 1.95 7.90 -2.25
C VAL A 167 1.15 6.84 -1.49
N LEU A 168 0.60 5.84 -2.18
CA LEU A 168 -0.15 4.75 -1.56
C LEU A 168 0.72 3.91 -0.61
N LEU A 169 1.97 3.59 -0.98
CA LEU A 169 2.90 2.89 -0.09
C LEU A 169 3.17 3.68 1.19
N GLN A 170 3.35 5.00 1.08
CA GLN A 170 3.54 5.85 2.26
C GLN A 170 2.27 5.95 3.10
N MET A 171 1.09 6.04 2.46
CA MET A 171 -0.20 5.98 3.17
C MET A 171 -0.33 4.68 3.98
N TYR A 172 0.02 3.53 3.39
CA TYR A 172 0.04 2.26 4.10
C TYR A 172 1.00 2.32 5.31
N LYS A 173 2.21 2.83 5.10
CA LYS A 173 3.21 2.99 6.16
C LYS A 173 2.75 3.88 7.31
N VAL A 174 2.06 4.99 7.04
CA VAL A 174 1.68 5.97 8.07
C VAL A 174 0.30 5.77 8.68
N PHE A 175 -0.61 5.02 8.03
CA PHE A 175 -1.98 4.82 8.52
C PHE A 175 -2.34 3.37 8.83
N VAL A 176 -1.69 2.40 8.18
CA VAL A 176 -2.03 0.97 8.33
C VAL A 176 -1.07 0.27 9.27
N LEU A 177 0.24 0.33 8.99
CA LEU A 177 1.25 -0.28 9.87
C LEU A 177 1.14 0.17 11.34
N PRO A 178 0.80 1.43 11.65
CA PRO A 178 0.63 1.86 13.04
C PRO A 178 -0.47 1.15 13.83
N ARG A 179 -1.41 0.49 13.14
CA ARG A 179 -2.50 -0.28 13.74
C ARG A 179 -2.02 -1.63 14.29
N VAL A 180 -0.81 -2.07 13.94
CA VAL A 180 -0.18 -3.25 14.54
C VAL A 180 0.17 -2.95 15.99
N SER A 181 -0.68 -3.41 16.92
CA SER A 181 -0.53 -3.18 18.35
C SER A 181 0.50 -4.12 18.97
N SER A 182 1.43 -3.56 19.74
CA SER A 182 2.35 -4.34 20.58
C SER A 182 1.62 -5.14 21.67
N ARG A 183 0.36 -4.81 22.00
CA ARG A 183 -0.43 -5.54 23.00
C ARG A 183 -0.74 -6.98 22.60
N MET A 184 -0.59 -7.33 21.32
CA MET A 184 -0.74 -8.70 20.84
C MET A 184 0.50 -9.57 21.08
N ILE A 185 1.61 -8.98 21.52
CA ILE A 185 2.84 -9.69 21.82
C ILE A 185 3.03 -9.59 23.34
N PRO A 186 2.90 -10.72 24.09
CA PRO A 186 3.30 -10.74 25.49
C PRO A 186 4.74 -10.22 25.58
N ASP A 187 4.92 -9.26 26.48
CA ASP A 187 6.12 -8.54 26.93
C ASP A 187 7.46 -8.94 26.24
N PRO A 188 8.28 -8.00 25.71
CA PRO A 188 9.63 -8.29 25.21
C PRO A 188 10.52 -9.09 26.16
N SER A 189 10.26 -9.08 27.48
CA SER A 189 10.89 -9.98 28.46
C SER A 189 10.65 -11.48 28.18
N SER A 190 9.58 -11.86 27.48
CA SER A 190 9.33 -13.23 27.01
C SER A 190 10.22 -13.67 25.85
N LEU A 191 11.03 -12.76 25.30
CA LEU A 191 12.11 -13.12 24.38
C LEU A 191 13.34 -13.66 25.15
N GLU A 192 13.54 -13.22 26.40
CA GLU A 192 14.60 -13.72 27.28
C GLU A 192 14.27 -15.13 27.82
N SER A 193 12.98 -15.49 27.96
CA SER A 193 12.58 -16.84 28.35
C SER A 193 12.77 -17.90 27.25
N LEU A 194 12.98 -17.46 26.01
CA LEU A 194 13.51 -18.30 24.93
C LEU A 194 15.04 -18.21 24.97
N GLN A 195 15.67 -18.86 25.96
CA GLN A 195 17.12 -18.84 26.26
C GLN A 195 18.09 -19.07 25.08
N ASN A 196 17.59 -19.42 23.89
CA ASN A 196 18.36 -19.70 22.67
C ASN A 196 18.07 -18.73 21.50
N MET A 197 17.25 -17.70 21.69
CA MET A 197 16.98 -16.67 20.67
C MET A 197 17.75 -15.39 21.01
N PRO A 198 18.80 -15.00 20.25
CA PRO A 198 19.37 -13.66 20.36
C PRO A 198 18.25 -12.67 20.07
N GLY A 199 17.90 -11.89 21.09
CA GLY A 199 16.77 -10.97 20.98
C GLY A 199 16.98 -10.00 19.83
N ILE A 200 15.94 -9.76 19.03
CA ILE A 200 15.90 -8.57 18.19
C ILE A 200 15.95 -7.41 19.17
N LYS A 201 17.14 -6.84 19.37
CA LYS A 201 17.36 -5.81 20.39
C LYS A 201 16.36 -4.67 20.16
N SER A 202 15.72 -4.24 21.25
CA SER A 202 14.81 -3.09 21.28
C SER A 202 15.52 -1.80 20.84
N GLU A 203 16.82 -1.72 21.12
CA GLU A 203 17.68 -0.61 20.72
C GLU A 203 18.19 -0.76 19.29
N PRO A 204 18.27 0.36 18.53
CA PRO A 204 18.77 0.35 17.17
C PRO A 204 20.29 0.16 17.20
N LEU A 205 20.75 -1.08 17.39
CA LEU A 205 22.10 -1.40 16.93
C LEU A 205 22.07 -1.24 15.42
N CYS A 206 22.79 -0.22 14.98
CA CYS A 206 23.10 0.13 13.61
C CYS A 206 22.93 -1.07 12.68
N SER A 207 21.90 -1.05 11.79
CA SER A 207 21.92 -1.64 10.43
C SER A 207 20.54 -1.86 9.76
N ASN A 208 19.38 -1.78 10.43
CA ASN A 208 18.11 -2.18 9.76
C ASN A 208 17.09 -1.04 9.56
N VAL A 209 16.69 -0.89 8.28
CA VAL A 209 15.75 0.03 7.61
C VAL A 209 14.29 -0.05 8.11
N TYR A 210 13.99 -0.89 9.09
CA TYR A 210 12.62 -1.17 9.55
C TYR A 210 12.15 -0.25 10.67
N SER A 211 10.92 0.26 10.52
CA SER A 211 10.14 0.97 11.53
C SER A 211 9.78 0.10 12.73
N ARG A 212 9.38 0.74 13.84
CA ARG A 212 8.92 0.03 15.04
C ARG A 212 7.82 -1.00 14.76
N TYR A 213 6.93 -0.71 13.81
CA TYR A 213 5.79 -1.58 13.49
C TYR A 213 6.21 -2.80 12.69
N GLU A 214 7.12 -2.64 11.73
CA GLU A 214 7.72 -3.76 10.99
C GLU A 214 8.48 -4.70 11.94
N ARG A 215 9.21 -4.14 12.90
CA ARG A 215 9.87 -4.93 13.95
C ARG A 215 8.87 -5.72 14.79
N THR A 216 7.75 -5.12 15.17
CA THR A 216 6.67 -5.83 15.87
C THR A 216 6.19 -7.04 15.08
N VAL A 217 5.98 -6.89 13.76
CA VAL A 217 5.58 -8.01 12.89
C VAL A 217 6.68 -9.09 12.84
N LEU A 218 7.95 -8.71 12.67
CA LEU A 218 9.06 -9.68 12.67
C LEU A 218 9.15 -10.45 13.98
N ILE A 219 9.02 -9.78 15.13
CA ILE A 219 9.01 -10.44 16.45
C ILE A 219 7.85 -11.44 16.55
N TRP A 220 6.66 -11.05 16.10
CA TRP A 220 5.48 -11.91 16.07
C TRP A 220 5.70 -13.15 15.19
N LEU A 221 6.27 -12.98 14.00
CA LEU A 221 6.61 -14.10 13.09
C LEU A 221 7.60 -15.07 13.73
N ASN A 222 8.67 -14.57 14.36
CA ASN A 222 9.66 -15.41 15.04
C ASN A 222 9.04 -16.22 16.18
N LYS A 223 8.29 -15.56 17.07
CA LYS A 223 7.65 -16.22 18.21
C LYS A 223 6.68 -17.31 17.76
N ASN A 224 5.84 -17.01 16.77
CA ASN A 224 4.87 -17.98 16.27
C ASN A 224 5.55 -19.12 15.51
N TYR A 225 6.54 -18.84 14.66
CA TYR A 225 7.23 -19.89 13.92
C TYR A 225 7.90 -20.91 14.85
N GLU A 226 8.67 -20.45 15.85
CA GLU A 226 9.34 -21.38 16.78
C GLU A 226 8.34 -22.23 17.58
N LYS A 227 7.24 -21.62 18.02
CA LYS A 227 6.19 -22.33 18.75
C LYS A 227 5.46 -23.35 17.88
N TYR A 228 5.01 -22.93 16.69
CA TYR A 228 4.08 -23.72 15.89
C TYR A 228 4.76 -24.67 14.89
N ARG A 229 6.06 -24.51 14.57
CA ARG A 229 6.75 -25.46 13.67
C ARG A 229 6.71 -26.91 14.18
N LYS A 230 6.75 -27.10 15.50
CA LYS A 230 6.69 -28.41 16.16
C LYS A 230 5.28 -29.00 16.19
N ILE A 231 4.26 -28.15 16.04
CA ILE A 231 2.84 -28.53 16.08
C ILE A 231 2.35 -28.83 14.66
N VAL A 232 2.58 -27.89 13.74
CA VAL A 232 2.08 -27.96 12.35
C VAL A 232 2.69 -29.13 11.57
N TRP A 233 3.97 -29.43 11.80
CA TRP A 233 4.70 -30.48 11.08
C TRP A 233 5.10 -31.67 11.97
N LYS A 234 4.37 -31.90 13.06
CA LYS A 234 4.56 -33.09 13.90
C LYS A 234 4.41 -34.38 13.08
N ASP A 235 3.37 -34.43 12.24
CA ASP A 235 3.00 -35.57 11.40
C ASP A 235 3.21 -35.25 9.91
N SER A 236 4.33 -34.59 9.59
CA SER A 236 4.67 -34.15 8.23
C SER A 236 4.79 -35.33 7.25
N GLN A 237 4.29 -35.14 6.03
CA GLN A 237 4.36 -36.14 4.96
C GLN A 237 5.60 -35.96 4.07
N ARG A 238 6.27 -34.80 4.12
CA ARG A 238 7.36 -34.43 3.19
C ARG A 238 8.52 -33.78 3.93
N GLY A 239 9.12 -34.56 4.83
CA GLY A 239 10.25 -34.17 5.68
C GLY A 239 9.92 -34.29 7.16
N GLY A 240 10.80 -33.77 8.02
CA GLY A 240 10.58 -33.73 9.47
C GLY A 240 10.03 -32.38 9.95
N ILE A 241 10.11 -32.16 11.25
CA ILE A 241 9.87 -30.83 11.84
C ILE A 241 10.90 -29.85 11.24
N PRO A 242 10.47 -28.72 10.62
CA PRO A 242 11.38 -27.72 10.09
C PRO A 242 12.39 -27.24 11.14
N PRO A 243 13.63 -26.90 10.75
CA PRO A 243 14.61 -26.38 11.68
C PRO A 243 14.16 -25.04 12.28
N MET A 244 14.66 -24.78 13.47
CA MET A 244 14.63 -23.43 14.05
C MET A 244 15.39 -22.47 13.13
N ARG A 245 14.87 -21.28 12.91
CA ARG A 245 15.54 -20.23 12.14
C ARG A 245 15.12 -18.84 12.61
N TRP A 246 15.94 -17.85 12.27
CA TRP A 246 15.65 -16.44 12.49
C TRP A 246 14.96 -15.82 11.27
N ILE A 247 13.89 -15.09 11.53
CA ILE A 247 13.17 -14.31 10.51
C ILE A 247 13.52 -12.83 10.71
N VAL A 248 14.34 -12.30 9.81
CA VAL A 248 14.87 -10.93 9.88
C VAL A 248 14.41 -10.05 8.71
N ASN A 249 13.83 -10.64 7.65
CA ASN A 249 13.26 -9.93 6.51
C ASN A 249 11.91 -10.52 6.05
N PHE A 250 11.18 -9.80 5.20
CA PHE A 250 9.88 -10.21 4.64
C PHE A 250 9.99 -10.84 3.25
N ASP A 251 11.20 -11.09 2.77
CA ASP A 251 11.47 -11.58 1.41
C ASP A 251 11.98 -13.02 1.45
N GLN A 252 13.29 -13.19 1.63
CA GLN A 252 13.97 -14.48 1.59
C GLN A 252 13.52 -15.42 2.72
N ASP A 253 13.26 -14.90 3.91
CA ASP A 253 12.92 -15.72 5.08
C ASP A 253 11.47 -16.25 5.04
N LEU A 254 10.64 -15.67 4.18
CA LEU A 254 9.26 -16.08 3.94
C LEU A 254 9.08 -16.91 2.66
N LEU A 255 10.15 -17.04 1.86
CA LEU A 255 10.10 -17.58 0.50
C LEU A 255 9.55 -19.01 0.41
N ASP A 256 9.84 -19.86 1.39
CA ASP A 256 9.38 -21.26 1.43
C ASP A 256 7.95 -21.45 1.94
N GLY A 257 7.30 -20.37 2.36
CA GLY A 257 5.94 -20.39 2.90
C GLY A 257 5.82 -21.03 4.29
N LEU A 258 6.86 -21.59 4.89
CA LEU A 258 6.76 -22.29 6.18
C LEU A 258 6.44 -21.33 7.32
N VAL A 259 7.02 -20.13 7.33
CA VAL A 259 6.71 -19.12 8.35
C VAL A 259 5.25 -18.66 8.26
N LEU A 260 4.74 -18.44 7.04
CA LEU A 260 3.35 -18.05 6.82
C LEU A 260 2.37 -19.18 7.17
N SER A 261 2.71 -20.43 6.82
CA SER A 261 1.90 -21.60 7.17
C SER A 261 1.90 -21.88 8.68
N ALA A 262 3.02 -21.67 9.37
CA ALA A 262 3.07 -21.74 10.83
C ALA A 262 2.12 -20.70 11.45
N GLN A 263 2.08 -19.50 10.85
CA GLN A 263 1.19 -18.45 11.30
C GLN A 263 -0.28 -18.79 11.11
N MET A 264 -0.64 -19.35 9.95
CA MET A 264 -2.00 -19.82 9.69
C MET A 264 -2.36 -21.01 10.56
N GLY A 265 -1.45 -21.96 10.78
CA GLY A 265 -1.67 -23.11 11.66
C GLY A 265 -1.90 -22.71 13.11
N ALA A 266 -1.35 -21.57 13.55
CA ALA A 266 -1.59 -21.02 14.87
C ALA A 266 -3.05 -20.57 15.08
N TYR A 267 -3.64 -19.90 14.07
CA TYR A 267 -5.00 -19.34 14.17
C TYR A 267 -6.08 -20.23 13.56
N CYS A 268 -5.71 -21.12 12.65
CA CYS A 268 -6.59 -22.07 11.98
C CYS A 268 -6.01 -23.50 12.05
N PRO A 269 -5.93 -24.13 13.24
CA PRO A 269 -5.32 -25.45 13.40
C PRO A 269 -5.98 -26.55 12.55
N TYR A 270 -7.26 -26.39 12.20
CA TYR A 270 -8.00 -27.32 11.34
C TYR A 270 -7.45 -27.40 9.90
N LEU A 271 -6.67 -26.40 9.45
CA LEU A 271 -5.99 -26.44 8.16
C LEU A 271 -4.74 -27.32 8.16
N ILE A 272 -4.19 -27.66 9.33
CA ILE A 272 -2.97 -28.46 9.46
C ILE A 272 -3.11 -29.82 8.76
N PRO A 273 -4.07 -30.69 9.15
CA PRO A 273 -4.16 -32.03 8.57
C PRO A 273 -4.57 -32.03 7.09
N SER A 274 -5.27 -30.99 6.64
CA SER A 274 -5.77 -30.90 5.25
C SER A 274 -4.76 -30.28 4.29
N HIS A 275 -3.95 -29.32 4.76
CA HIS A 275 -3.05 -28.50 3.92
C HIS A 275 -1.59 -28.63 4.35
N PHE A 276 -1.26 -28.17 5.56
CA PHE A 276 0.14 -27.87 5.92
C PHE A 276 1.03 -29.10 6.10
N ILE A 277 0.48 -30.25 6.49
CA ILE A 277 1.25 -31.51 6.58
C ILE A 277 1.83 -31.97 5.22
N LYS A 278 1.31 -31.44 4.10
CA LYS A 278 1.72 -31.77 2.73
C LYS A 278 2.85 -30.90 2.21
N MET A 279 3.31 -29.91 2.99
CA MET A 279 4.38 -29.00 2.59
C MET A 279 5.75 -29.65 2.74
N TYR A 280 6.68 -29.29 1.86
CA TYR A 280 8.09 -29.63 2.02
C TYR A 280 8.70 -28.80 3.15
N THR A 281 9.26 -29.45 4.17
CA THR A 281 9.83 -28.77 5.34
C THR A 281 11.30 -28.39 5.19
N ASP A 282 11.97 -28.89 4.14
CA ASP A 282 13.31 -28.48 3.70
C ASP A 282 13.32 -28.34 2.16
N PRO A 283 12.65 -27.31 1.60
CA PRO A 283 12.58 -27.12 0.15
C PRO A 283 13.93 -26.62 -0.41
N ARG A 284 14.41 -27.29 -1.47
CA ARG A 284 15.70 -27.02 -2.13
C ARG A 284 15.57 -26.65 -3.61
N THR A 285 14.40 -26.89 -4.20
CA THR A 285 14.13 -26.69 -5.63
C THR A 285 12.98 -25.73 -5.83
N HIS A 286 12.98 -24.99 -6.95
CA HIS A 286 11.93 -24.00 -7.24
C HIS A 286 10.53 -24.61 -7.24
N GLU A 287 10.42 -25.86 -7.70
CA GLU A 287 9.18 -26.65 -7.73
C GLU A 287 8.66 -26.93 -6.32
N GLN A 288 9.55 -27.16 -5.34
CA GLN A 288 9.16 -27.34 -3.94
C GLN A 288 8.71 -26.02 -3.30
N PHE A 289 9.40 -24.91 -3.59
CA PHE A 289 8.96 -23.57 -3.18
C PHE A 289 7.56 -23.26 -3.75
N LEU A 290 7.36 -23.51 -5.05
CA LEU A 290 6.08 -23.29 -5.71
C LEU A 290 4.99 -24.20 -5.14
N HIS A 291 5.27 -25.48 -4.91
CA HIS A 291 4.33 -26.42 -4.27
C HIS A 291 3.86 -25.91 -2.90
N ASN A 292 4.79 -25.43 -2.07
CA ASN A 292 4.47 -24.86 -0.77
C ASN A 292 3.62 -23.59 -0.90
N ALA A 293 3.96 -22.68 -1.82
CA ALA A 293 3.19 -21.47 -2.08
C ALA A 293 1.75 -21.80 -2.53
N LEU A 294 1.57 -22.82 -3.38
CA LEU A 294 0.25 -23.28 -3.82
C LEU A 294 -0.59 -23.85 -2.67
N ILE A 295 0.03 -24.56 -1.73
CA ILE A 295 -0.67 -25.02 -0.51
C ILE A 295 -1.12 -23.83 0.32
N LEU A 296 -0.25 -22.84 0.53
CA LEU A 296 -0.57 -21.64 1.30
C LEU A 296 -1.72 -20.86 0.66
N VAL A 297 -1.70 -20.67 -0.66
CA VAL A 297 -2.77 -20.00 -1.40
C VAL A 297 -4.08 -20.77 -1.26
N LYS A 298 -4.08 -22.10 -1.42
CA LYS A 298 -5.28 -22.94 -1.20
C LYS A 298 -5.82 -22.83 0.23
N ALA A 299 -4.94 -22.77 1.22
CA ALA A 299 -5.31 -22.57 2.61
C ALA A 299 -5.95 -21.19 2.82
N LEU A 300 -5.42 -20.12 2.21
CA LEU A 300 -5.99 -18.78 2.27
C LEU A 300 -7.36 -18.71 1.61
N HIS A 301 -7.54 -19.35 0.45
CA HIS A 301 -8.84 -19.51 -0.22
C HIS A 301 -9.85 -20.22 0.68
N THR A 302 -9.44 -21.27 1.39
CA THR A 302 -10.32 -22.03 2.29
C THR A 302 -10.91 -21.16 3.42
N ILE A 303 -10.19 -20.13 3.85
CA ILE A 303 -10.64 -19.22 4.92
C ILE A 303 -11.11 -17.85 4.43
N ASN A 304 -11.27 -17.67 3.11
CA ASN A 304 -11.65 -16.41 2.47
C ASN A 304 -10.70 -15.23 2.81
N LEU A 305 -9.39 -15.52 2.90
CA LEU A 305 -8.31 -14.54 3.06
C LEU A 305 -7.33 -14.56 1.87
N ASP A 306 -7.79 -14.97 0.69
CA ASP A 306 -6.97 -15.07 -0.52
C ASP A 306 -6.44 -13.73 -1.02
N MET A 307 -7.05 -12.60 -0.63
CA MET A 307 -6.57 -11.23 -0.94
C MET A 307 -6.28 -11.02 -2.45
N ASP A 308 -7.12 -11.59 -3.32
CA ASP A 308 -6.95 -11.61 -4.79
C ASP A 308 -5.66 -12.32 -5.28
N ILE A 309 -5.01 -13.12 -4.43
CA ILE A 309 -3.87 -13.94 -4.82
C ILE A 309 -4.38 -15.12 -5.65
N LYS A 310 -4.05 -15.11 -6.93
CA LYS A 310 -4.41 -16.15 -7.88
C LYS A 310 -3.43 -17.33 -7.80
N VAL A 311 -3.98 -18.53 -8.02
CA VAL A 311 -3.25 -19.77 -8.30
C VAL A 311 -2.73 -19.76 -9.73
#